data_AF-A0A9E3LQP3-F1
#
_entry.id   AF-A0A9E3LQP3-F1
#
_cell.length_a   1.000
_cell.length_b   1.000
_cell.length_c   1.000
_cell.angle_alpha   90.00
_cell.angle_beta   90.00
_cell.angle_gamma   90.00
#
_symmetry.space_group_name_H-M   'P 1'
#
loop_
_entity.id
_entity.type
_entity.pdbx_description
1 polymer ?
#
loop_
_entity_poly.entity_id
_entity_poly.type
_entity_poly.pdbx_seq_one_letter_code
_entity_poly.pdbx_strand_id
1 'polypeptide(L)'
;MAGYLFGLSGELAVKAMMRDSGMVPLAVDRRRDDPFYAHFPELKSRLLDTLKGRRSGELRRIAETSALFQNWDTDMRYAPTADIQDAWVDSWKISARDLVDRMDSP
;
A
#
# COMPACT_ATOMS: atom_id res chain seq x y z
N MET A 1 -5.29 4.79 17.60
CA MET A 1 -5.72 5.17 16.24
C MET A 1 -5.86 3.93 15.38
N ALA A 2 -7.08 3.46 15.10
CA ALA A 2 -7.30 2.28 14.27
C ALA A 2 -6.84 2.47 12.82
N GLY A 3 -6.93 3.71 12.30
CA GLY A 3 -6.55 4.06 10.92
C GLY A 3 -5.09 3.75 10.53
N TYR A 4 -4.16 3.93 11.46
CA TYR A 4 -2.74 3.62 11.21
C TYR A 4 -2.50 2.13 10.93
N LEU A 5 -3.13 1.24 11.70
CA LEU A 5 -2.99 -0.20 11.53
C LEU A 5 -3.62 -0.69 10.22
N PHE A 6 -4.71 -0.06 9.76
CA PHE A 6 -5.31 -0.39 8.47
C PHE A 6 -4.35 -0.08 7.31
N GLY A 7 -3.70 1.08 7.30
CA GLY A 7 -2.68 1.39 6.30
C GLY A 7 -1.51 0.42 6.32
N LEU A 8 -0.99 0.10 7.52
CA LEU A 8 0.09 -0.87 7.65
C LEU A 8 -0.31 -2.26 7.11
N SER A 9 -1.54 -2.72 7.41
CA SER A 9 -2.03 -4.00 6.89
C SER A 9 -2.15 -4.01 5.36
N GLY A 10 -2.64 -2.91 4.76
CA GLY A 10 -2.72 -2.79 3.31
C GLY A 10 -1.34 -2.75 2.64
N GLU A 11 -0.37 -2.05 3.23
CA GLU A 11 1.02 -2.07 2.74
C GLU A 11 1.63 -3.47 2.80
N LEU A 12 1.39 -4.20 3.89
CA LEU A 12 1.87 -5.56 4.06
C LEU A 12 1.25 -6.51 3.02
N ALA A 13 -0.06 -6.39 2.76
CA ALA A 13 -0.74 -7.16 1.74
C ALA A 13 -0.15 -6.89 0.33
N VAL A 14 0.08 -5.62 0.00
CA VAL A 14 0.72 -5.25 -1.28
C VAL A 14 2.14 -5.79 -1.37
N LYS A 15 2.94 -5.71 -0.29
CA LYS A 15 4.30 -6.24 -0.26
C LYS A 15 4.33 -7.77 -0.34
N ALA A 16 3.34 -8.47 0.19
CA ALA A 16 3.17 -9.90 0.00
C ALA A 16 2.88 -10.22 -1.49
N MET A 17 1.90 -9.54 -2.09
CA MET A 17 1.60 -9.69 -3.53
C MET A 17 2.81 -9.36 -4.43
N MET A 18 3.63 -8.38 -4.04
CA MET A 18 4.90 -8.10 -4.73
C MET A 18 5.84 -9.31 -4.69
N ARG A 19 6.03 -9.94 -3.53
CA ARG A 19 6.84 -11.16 -3.40
C ARG A 19 6.28 -12.29 -4.24
N ASP A 20 4.95 -12.50 -4.24
CA ASP A 20 4.30 -13.56 -5.02
C ASP A 20 4.37 -13.34 -6.53
N SER A 21 4.47 -12.07 -6.95
CA SER A 21 4.73 -11.71 -8.35
C SER A 21 6.19 -11.96 -8.79
N GLY A 22 7.08 -12.31 -7.86
CA GLY A 22 8.52 -12.53 -8.10
C GLY A 22 9.38 -11.27 -7.96
N MET A 23 8.83 -10.17 -7.43
CA MET A 23 9.63 -8.98 -7.12
C MET A 23 10.53 -9.26 -5.91
N VAL A 24 11.78 -8.85 -6.01
CA VAL A 24 12.76 -8.93 -4.93
C VAL A 24 13.15 -7.53 -4.47
N PRO A 25 13.45 -7.35 -3.17
CA PRO A 25 13.99 -6.08 -2.67
C PRO A 25 15.27 -5.71 -3.43
N LEU A 26 15.43 -4.42 -3.72
CA LEU A 26 16.64 -3.89 -4.32
C LEU A 26 17.79 -3.94 -3.31
N ALA A 27 19.01 -3.86 -3.83
CA ALA A 27 20.21 -3.79 -3.02
C ALA A 27 20.18 -2.56 -2.08
N VAL A 28 20.93 -2.64 -0.97
CA VAL A 28 20.88 -1.67 0.14
C VAL A 28 21.16 -0.23 -0.32
N ASP A 29 22.01 -0.05 -1.33
CA ASP A 29 22.34 1.23 -1.98
C ASP A 29 21.19 1.83 -2.79
N ARG A 30 20.21 1.01 -3.20
CA ARG A 30 19.00 1.41 -3.94
C ARG A 30 17.72 1.31 -3.10
N ARG A 31 17.85 1.04 -1.81
CA ARG A 31 16.73 0.93 -0.86
C ARG A 31 15.82 2.16 -0.85
N ARG A 32 16.41 3.34 -1.09
CA ARG A 32 15.66 4.60 -1.15
C ARG A 32 14.62 4.59 -2.26
N ASP A 33 14.86 3.92 -3.38
CA ASP A 33 13.98 3.89 -4.56
C ASP A 33 13.11 2.63 -4.62
N ASP A 34 13.31 1.71 -3.67
CA ASP A 34 12.66 0.41 -3.66
C ASP A 34 11.19 0.52 -3.17
N PRO A 35 10.20 0.03 -3.94
CA PRO A 35 8.81 0.00 -3.49
C PRO A 35 8.60 -0.82 -2.19
N PHE A 36 9.44 -1.82 -1.88
CA PHE A 36 9.32 -2.59 -0.63
C PHE A 36 9.48 -1.74 0.64
N TYR A 37 10.18 -0.61 0.54
CA TYR A 37 10.44 0.29 1.67
C TYR A 37 9.64 1.59 1.60
N ALA A 38 8.77 1.73 0.60
CA ALA A 38 7.87 2.86 0.50
C ALA A 38 6.59 2.64 1.32
N HIS A 39 5.95 3.75 1.64
CA HIS A 39 4.65 3.85 2.30
C HIS A 39 3.63 4.46 1.33
N PHE A 40 2.32 4.33 1.59
CA PHE A 40 1.34 5.10 0.82
C PHE A 40 1.52 6.61 1.04
N PRO A 41 1.30 7.46 0.01
CA PRO A 41 0.91 7.11 -1.36
C PRO A 41 2.09 6.72 -2.28
N GLU A 42 3.34 6.98 -1.86
CA GLU A 42 4.55 6.79 -2.67
C GLU A 42 4.77 5.34 -3.15
N LEU A 43 4.30 4.36 -2.37
CA LEU A 43 4.29 2.95 -2.75
C LEU A 43 3.63 2.72 -4.11
N LYS A 44 2.52 3.42 -4.41
CA LYS A 44 1.78 3.24 -5.67
C LYS A 44 2.55 3.75 -6.87
N SER A 45 3.15 4.95 -6.78
CA SER A 45 3.94 5.49 -7.88
C SER A 45 5.13 4.59 -8.20
N ARG A 46 5.87 4.16 -7.17
CA ARG A 46 7.02 3.26 -7.33
C ARG A 46 6.64 1.89 -7.86
N LEU A 47 5.47 1.37 -7.48
CA LEU A 47 4.93 0.15 -8.08
C LEU A 47 4.73 0.34 -9.59
N LEU A 48 4.06 1.40 -10.02
CA LEU A 48 3.85 1.65 -11.46
C LEU A 48 5.17 1.73 -12.25
N ASP A 49 6.20 2.34 -11.67
CA ASP A 49 7.52 2.45 -12.32
C ASP A 49 8.25 1.09 -12.42
N THR A 50 8.04 0.21 -11.43
CA THR A 50 8.75 -1.07 -11.31
C THR A 50 8.04 -2.21 -12.05
N LEU A 51 6.72 -2.12 -12.21
CA LEU A 51 5.89 -3.18 -12.80
C LEU A 51 6.10 -3.30 -14.32
N LYS A 52 7.10 -4.10 -14.72
CA LYS A 52 7.36 -4.49 -16.10
C LYS A 52 7.06 -5.98 -16.31
N GLY A 53 5.86 -6.33 -16.80
CA GLY A 53 5.54 -7.71 -17.17
C GLY A 53 4.05 -8.10 -17.14
N ARG A 54 3.75 -9.34 -17.58
CA ARG A 54 2.38 -9.89 -17.61
C ARG A 54 1.82 -10.26 -16.24
N ARG A 55 2.67 -10.63 -15.26
CA ARG A 55 2.24 -10.97 -13.88
C ARG A 55 1.94 -9.74 -13.02
N SER A 56 2.15 -8.55 -13.56
CA SER A 56 1.98 -7.26 -12.88
C SER A 56 0.54 -6.70 -12.90
N GLY A 57 -0.41 -7.39 -13.53
CA GLY A 57 -1.75 -6.83 -13.81
C GLY A 57 -2.58 -6.51 -12.57
N GLU A 58 -2.48 -7.30 -11.50
CA GLU A 58 -3.17 -7.02 -10.23
C GLU A 58 -2.51 -5.87 -9.47
N LEU A 59 -1.19 -5.93 -9.29
CA LEU A 59 -0.40 -4.88 -8.65
C LEU A 59 -0.56 -3.52 -9.36
N ARG A 60 -0.68 -3.53 -10.69
CA ARG A 60 -0.94 -2.32 -11.48
C ARG A 60 -2.33 -1.75 -11.20
N ARG A 61 -3.36 -2.59 -11.16
CA ARG A 61 -4.73 -2.17 -10.80
C ARG A 61 -4.77 -1.55 -9.40
N ILE A 62 -4.07 -2.16 -8.44
CA ILE A 62 -3.95 -1.62 -7.07
C ILE A 62 -3.27 -0.24 -7.09
N ALA A 63 -2.15 -0.11 -7.81
CA ALA A 63 -1.41 1.14 -7.87
C ALA A 63 -2.18 2.26 -8.62
N GLU A 64 -2.98 1.91 -9.63
CA GLU A 64 -3.85 2.85 -10.37
C GLU A 64 -5.12 3.23 -9.59
N THR A 65 -5.52 2.44 -8.57
CA THR A 65 -6.72 2.72 -7.79
C THR A 65 -6.47 3.90 -6.84
N SER A 66 -6.88 5.09 -7.26
CA SER A 66 -6.72 6.34 -6.50
C SER A 66 -7.44 6.34 -5.15
N ALA A 67 -8.55 5.61 -5.03
CA ALA A 67 -9.34 5.51 -3.80
C ALA A 67 -8.64 4.76 -2.65
N LEU A 68 -7.71 3.84 -2.94
CA LEU A 68 -7.04 3.05 -1.89
C LEU A 68 -6.20 3.95 -0.98
N PHE A 69 -6.46 3.94 0.32
CA PHE A 69 -5.71 4.74 1.29
C PHE A 69 -5.59 6.22 0.94
N GLN A 70 -6.63 6.79 0.33
CA GLN A 70 -6.70 8.23 0.12
C GLN A 70 -6.63 8.96 1.47
N ASN A 71 -5.83 10.04 1.53
CA ASN A 71 -5.59 10.83 2.75
C ASN A 71 -4.88 10.08 3.90
N TRP A 72 -4.36 8.88 3.64
CA TRP A 72 -3.57 8.15 4.61
C TRP A 72 -2.10 8.57 4.53
N ASP A 73 -1.46 8.79 5.68
CA ASP A 73 -0.04 9.09 5.81
C ASP A 73 0.50 8.49 7.12
N THR A 74 1.76 8.05 7.14
CA THR A 74 2.41 7.57 8.36
C THR A 74 2.50 8.61 9.48
N ASP A 75 2.55 9.90 9.13
CA ASP A 75 2.66 11.02 10.07
C ASP A 75 1.39 11.20 10.92
N MET A 76 0.27 10.57 10.54
CA MET A 76 -0.96 10.56 11.33
C MET A 76 -0.76 10.04 12.75
N ARG A 77 0.29 9.22 12.98
CA ARG A 77 0.65 8.71 14.31
C ARG A 77 0.86 9.82 15.34
N TYR A 78 1.27 11.00 14.89
CA TYR A 78 1.51 12.17 15.74
C TYR A 78 0.46 13.28 15.54
N ALA A 79 -0.50 13.07 14.63
CA ALA A 79 -1.58 14.02 14.40
C ALA A 79 -2.56 14.04 15.59
N PRO A 80 -3.15 15.19 15.94
CA PRO A 80 -4.29 15.23 16.84
C PRO A 80 -5.42 14.35 16.29
N THR A 81 -6.04 13.52 17.15
CA THR A 81 -7.18 12.66 16.76
C THR A 81 -8.33 13.45 16.13
N ALA A 82 -8.46 14.74 16.44
CA ALA A 82 -9.48 15.63 15.88
C ALA A 82 -9.32 15.92 14.38
N ASP A 83 -8.12 15.71 13.81
CA ASP A 83 -7.85 15.97 12.40
C ASP A 83 -8.15 14.75 11.50
N ILE A 84 -8.43 13.59 12.10
CA ILE A 84 -8.76 12.36 11.38
C ILE A 84 -10.27 12.16 11.38
N GLN A 85 -10.89 12.22 10.19
CA GLN A 85 -12.32 11.98 10.04
C GLN A 85 -12.63 10.48 10.13
N ASP A 86 -13.69 10.11 10.86
CA ASP A 86 -14.15 8.71 10.97
C ASP A 86 -14.44 8.09 9.60
N ALA A 87 -14.98 8.88 8.66
CA ALA A 87 -15.21 8.46 7.29
C ALA A 87 -13.93 8.00 6.56
N TRP A 88 -12.78 8.60 6.86
CA TRP A 88 -11.50 8.15 6.32
C TRP A 88 -11.07 6.82 6.94
N VAL A 89 -11.27 6.65 8.25
CA VAL A 89 -10.95 5.39 8.94
C VAL A 89 -11.76 4.23 8.37
N ASP A 90 -13.05 4.43 8.10
CA ASP A 90 -13.90 3.41 7.46
C ASP A 90 -13.46 3.11 6.02
N SER A 91 -13.09 4.14 5.25
CA SER A 91 -12.55 3.96 3.90
C SER A 91 -11.23 3.17 3.90
N TRP A 92 -10.34 3.45 4.86
CA TRP A 92 -9.07 2.72 5.01
C TRP A 92 -9.31 1.28 5.45
N LYS A 93 -10.29 1.03 6.30
CA LYS A 93 -10.68 -0.33 6.70
C LYS A 93 -11.18 -1.14 5.50
N ILE A 94 -12.02 -0.55 4.66
CA ILE A 94 -12.50 -1.19 3.41
C ILE A 94 -11.33 -1.44 2.46
N SER A 95 -10.45 -0.45 2.27
CA SER A 95 -9.26 -0.57 1.42
C SER A 95 -8.32 -1.68 1.87
N ALA A 96 -8.04 -1.74 3.18
CA ALA A 96 -7.19 -2.76 3.78
C ALA A 96 -7.78 -4.16 3.57
N ARG A 97 -9.09 -4.31 3.80
CA ARG A 97 -9.78 -5.58 3.61
C ARG A 97 -9.76 -6.04 2.16
N ASP A 98 -10.06 -5.16 1.21
CA ASP A 98 -9.99 -5.47 -0.23
C ASP A 98 -8.59 -5.95 -0.65
N LEU A 99 -7.53 -5.32 -0.13
CA LEU A 99 -6.16 -5.74 -0.44
C LEU A 99 -5.79 -7.09 0.18
N VAL A 100 -6.24 -7.37 1.40
CA VAL A 100 -6.03 -8.68 2.04
C VAL A 100 -6.80 -9.77 1.29
N ASP A 101 -8.06 -9.52 0.95
CA ASP A 101 -8.89 -10.49 0.21
C ASP A 101 -8.30 -10.79 -1.18
N ARG A 102 -7.69 -9.80 -1.85
CA ARG A 102 -6.97 -10.00 -3.12
C ARG A 102 -5.66 -10.74 -2.98
N MET A 103 -4.93 -10.53 -1.87
CA MET A 103 -3.72 -11.27 -1.56
C MET A 103 -4.03 -12.76 -1.33
N ASP A 104 -5.13 -13.07 -0.65
CA ASP A 104 -5.57 -14.45 -0.37
C ASP A 104 -6.24 -15.15 -1.57
N SER A 105 -6.57 -14.40 -2.63
CA SER A 105 -7.20 -14.95 -3.84
C SER A 105 -6.13 -15.53 -4.80
N PRO A 106 -6.13 -16.86 -5.06
CA PRO A 106 -5.08 -17.55 -5.83
C PRO A 106 -5.12 -17.33 -7.35
#